data_AF-A0A9E3JAN3-F1
#
_entry.id   AF-A0A9E3JAN3-F1
#
_cell.length_a   1.000
_cell.length_b   1.000
_cell.length_c   1.000
_cell.angle_alpha   90.00
_cell.angle_beta   90.00
_cell.angle_gamma   90.00
#
_symmetry.space_group_name_H-M   'P 1'
#
loop_
_entity.id
_entity.type
_entity.pdbx_description
1 polymer ?
#
loop_
_entity_poly.entity_id
_entity_poly.type
_entity_poly.pdbx_seq_one_letter_code
_entity_poly.pdbx_strand_id
1 'polypeptide(L)'
;LNPGSFTEYSAGVAHGGTEAPTVVKSLSSGTWWLWGDTYTPNGVFYAWQAGSLASGTWTALDQRTYTQPVNSKHCGIATITTAEYNNLLTKWGAPAWNRLKSYNYPARYVRHSDYAGRIDEYPVEPYKDSLWTLVPGLADSSGVSFRSVNYPDRYLRHYNYALRLDVNDGTSTFAGDATFYRTAGLADASWASFRSYNNPTRYIRHSNYVLRIDPVSTTTEKQDATFRVGY
;
A
#
# COMPACT_ATOMS: atom_id res chain seq x y z
N LEU A 1 4.10 -34.40 -25.51
CA LEU A 1 5.32 -33.73 -24.98
C LEU A 1 6.05 -34.77 -24.15
N ASN A 2 7.27 -35.17 -24.55
CA ASN A 2 8.07 -36.08 -23.75
C ASN A 2 8.68 -35.29 -22.58
N PRO A 3 8.87 -35.88 -21.39
CA PRO A 3 9.60 -35.22 -20.31
C PRO A 3 10.95 -34.67 -20.82
N GLY A 4 11.21 -33.38 -20.59
CA GLY A 4 12.43 -32.70 -21.03
C GLY A 4 12.46 -32.28 -22.51
N SER A 5 11.38 -32.45 -23.28
CA SER A 5 11.35 -32.07 -24.70
C SER A 5 11.07 -30.58 -24.94
N PHE A 6 11.35 -29.71 -23.96
CA PHE A 6 11.15 -28.27 -24.09
C PHE A 6 12.49 -27.56 -24.27
N THR A 7 12.49 -26.55 -25.13
CA THR A 7 13.61 -25.63 -25.27
C THR A 7 13.36 -24.45 -24.36
N GLU A 8 14.34 -24.11 -23.52
CA GLU A 8 14.27 -22.90 -22.71
C GLU A 8 14.21 -21.68 -23.63
N TYR A 9 13.17 -20.87 -23.44
CA TYR A 9 12.88 -19.73 -24.30
C TYR A 9 13.61 -18.45 -23.85
N SER A 10 13.79 -18.29 -22.54
CA SER A 10 14.45 -17.15 -21.91
C SER A 10 15.08 -17.58 -20.61
N ALA A 11 16.16 -16.93 -20.20
CA ALA A 11 16.69 -17.09 -18.85
C ALA A 11 15.62 -16.72 -17.80
N GLY A 12 15.61 -17.43 -16.68
CA GLY A 12 14.73 -17.13 -15.56
C GLY A 12 15.02 -15.75 -14.95
N VAL A 13 13.97 -15.04 -14.53
CA VAL A 13 14.08 -13.88 -13.64
C VAL A 13 13.69 -14.28 -12.22
N ALA A 14 14.34 -13.67 -11.23
CA ALA A 14 14.05 -13.95 -9.84
C ALA A 14 14.40 -12.76 -8.95
N HIS A 15 13.69 -12.66 -7.83
CA HIS A 15 14.03 -11.83 -6.68
C HIS A 15 14.43 -12.69 -5.47
N GLY A 16 15.05 -13.84 -5.74
CA GLY A 16 15.39 -14.85 -4.73
C GLY A 16 14.15 -15.66 -4.31
N GLY A 17 14.26 -16.98 -4.39
CA GLY A 17 13.18 -17.88 -4.01
C GLY A 17 11.85 -17.66 -4.73
N THR A 18 11.89 -17.16 -5.97
CA THR A 18 10.72 -16.90 -6.80
C THR A 18 10.11 -18.21 -7.31
N GLU A 19 8.79 -18.34 -7.20
CA GLU A 19 8.01 -19.49 -7.63
C GLU A 19 6.72 -19.05 -8.36
N ALA A 20 5.96 -20.04 -8.84
CA ALA A 20 4.64 -19.87 -9.47
C ALA A 20 4.56 -18.71 -10.49
N PRO A 21 5.40 -18.72 -11.56
CA PRO A 21 5.40 -17.66 -12.56
C PRO A 21 4.05 -17.58 -13.28
N THR A 22 3.47 -16.38 -13.32
CA THR A 22 2.18 -16.11 -13.96
C THR A 22 2.36 -15.00 -14.99
N VAL A 23 2.25 -15.36 -16.27
CA VAL A 23 2.36 -14.42 -17.40
C VAL A 23 0.99 -13.92 -17.80
N VAL A 24 0.86 -12.60 -17.96
CA VAL A 24 -0.41 -11.92 -18.26
C VAL A 24 -0.17 -10.84 -19.30
N LYS A 25 -1.00 -10.81 -20.36
CA LYS A 25 -0.98 -9.70 -21.32
C LYS A 25 -1.84 -8.55 -20.84
N SER A 26 -1.37 -7.31 -21.03
CA SER A 26 -2.21 -6.12 -20.87
C SER A 26 -3.40 -6.14 -21.82
N LEU A 27 -4.58 -5.75 -21.35
CA LEU A 27 -5.78 -5.60 -22.19
C LEU A 27 -5.77 -4.31 -23.01
N SER A 28 -4.93 -3.33 -22.66
CA SER A 28 -4.94 -1.98 -23.24
C SER A 28 -3.62 -1.57 -23.89
N SER A 29 -2.59 -2.41 -23.82
CA SER A 29 -1.28 -2.14 -24.40
C SER A 29 -0.62 -3.42 -24.93
N GLY A 30 0.50 -3.28 -25.65
CA GLY A 30 1.33 -4.41 -26.04
C GLY A 30 2.15 -5.03 -24.90
N THR A 31 2.06 -4.48 -23.68
CA THR A 31 2.86 -4.90 -22.53
C THR A 31 2.43 -6.26 -22.01
N TRP A 32 3.43 -7.07 -21.62
CA TRP A 32 3.27 -8.31 -20.89
C TRP A 32 3.81 -8.13 -19.47
N TRP A 33 3.12 -8.72 -18.51
CA TRP A 33 3.52 -8.78 -17.12
C TRP A 33 3.86 -10.22 -16.76
N LEU A 34 4.97 -10.42 -16.07
CA LEU A 34 5.31 -11.67 -15.40
C LEU A 34 5.24 -11.40 -13.91
N TRP A 35 4.40 -12.15 -13.20
CA TRP A 35 4.32 -12.15 -11.74
C TRP A 35 4.96 -13.41 -11.20
N GLY A 36 5.61 -13.31 -10.05
CA GLY A 36 6.06 -14.48 -9.29
C GLY A 36 5.98 -14.18 -7.80
N ASP A 37 5.43 -15.12 -7.02
CA ASP A 37 5.55 -15.08 -5.55
C ASP A 37 6.90 -15.58 -5.08
N THR A 38 7.22 -15.31 -3.82
CA THR A 38 8.40 -15.84 -3.14
C THR A 38 8.01 -16.80 -2.03
N TYR A 39 8.80 -17.86 -1.84
CA TYR A 39 8.66 -18.75 -0.68
C TYR A 39 9.37 -18.21 0.57
N THR A 40 10.29 -17.24 0.43
CA THR A 40 11.02 -16.59 1.55
C THR A 40 11.34 -15.11 1.23
N PRO A 41 10.65 -14.13 1.85
CA PRO A 41 9.47 -14.29 2.70
C PRO A 41 8.29 -14.87 1.90
N ASN A 42 7.43 -15.65 2.55
CA ASN A 42 6.29 -16.26 1.88
C ASN A 42 5.22 -15.20 1.54
N GLY A 43 4.64 -15.26 0.34
CA GLY A 43 3.46 -14.47 -0.04
C GLY A 43 3.76 -13.07 -0.55
N VAL A 44 5.02 -12.75 -0.87
CA VAL A 44 5.40 -11.49 -1.53
C VAL A 44 5.50 -11.73 -3.04
N PHE A 45 4.96 -10.80 -3.85
CA PHE A 45 4.97 -10.88 -5.30
C PHE A 45 5.86 -9.80 -5.93
N TYR A 46 6.67 -10.25 -6.88
CA TYR A 46 7.43 -9.41 -7.78
C TYR A 46 6.80 -9.40 -9.17
N ALA A 47 6.95 -8.27 -9.86
CA ALA A 47 6.45 -8.09 -11.20
C ALA A 47 7.58 -7.64 -12.13
N TRP A 48 7.60 -8.23 -13.32
CA TRP A 48 8.45 -7.83 -14.43
C TRP A 48 7.60 -7.48 -15.63
N GLN A 49 8.16 -6.70 -16.55
CA GLN A 49 7.49 -6.32 -17.79
C GLN A 49 8.30 -6.66 -19.02
N ALA A 50 7.60 -6.95 -20.12
CA ALA A 50 8.18 -7.09 -21.45
C ALA A 50 7.28 -6.41 -22.49
N GLY A 51 7.89 -5.80 -23.52
CA GLY A 51 7.14 -5.24 -24.66
C GLY A 51 6.68 -6.31 -25.66
N SER A 52 7.27 -7.50 -25.59
CA SER A 52 6.94 -8.66 -26.41
C SER A 52 7.39 -9.91 -25.68
N LEU A 53 6.58 -10.99 -25.72
CA LEU A 53 7.08 -12.28 -25.26
C LEU A 53 8.28 -12.74 -26.09
N ALA A 54 8.32 -12.36 -27.37
CA ALA A 54 9.30 -12.89 -28.30
C ALA A 54 10.75 -12.45 -28.02
N SER A 55 10.94 -11.40 -27.20
CA SER A 55 12.28 -10.92 -26.84
C SER A 55 12.96 -11.79 -25.79
N GLY A 56 12.19 -12.53 -24.98
CA GLY A 56 12.71 -13.26 -23.82
C GLY A 56 13.31 -12.36 -22.73
N THR A 57 13.14 -11.04 -22.82
CA THR A 57 13.75 -10.07 -21.88
C THR A 57 12.68 -9.47 -20.97
N TRP A 58 12.89 -9.59 -19.66
CA TRP A 58 11.98 -9.14 -18.62
C TRP A 58 12.65 -8.07 -17.74
N THR A 59 12.02 -6.90 -17.61
CA THR A 59 12.52 -5.79 -16.78
C THR A 59 11.77 -5.75 -15.47
N ALA A 60 12.47 -5.80 -14.33
CA ALA A 60 11.87 -5.73 -13.01
C ALA A 60 11.16 -4.38 -12.81
N LEU A 61 9.97 -4.42 -12.20
CA LEU A 61 9.24 -3.22 -11.82
C LEU A 61 9.63 -2.76 -10.43
N ASP A 62 9.60 -1.44 -10.25
CA ASP A 62 9.66 -0.83 -8.94
C ASP A 62 8.33 -1.06 -8.20
N GLN A 63 8.38 -1.60 -6.98
CA GLN A 63 7.22 -1.87 -6.13
C GLN A 63 6.38 -0.62 -5.79
N ARG A 64 6.88 0.59 -6.03
CA ARG A 64 6.08 1.82 -5.98
C ARG A 64 4.99 1.83 -7.06
N THR A 65 5.28 1.27 -8.22
CA THR A 65 4.43 1.38 -9.42
C THR A 65 3.23 0.44 -9.39
N TYR A 66 3.32 -0.68 -8.66
CA TYR A 66 2.24 -1.67 -8.56
C TYR A 66 1.87 -1.98 -7.12
N THR A 67 0.72 -2.62 -6.90
CA THR A 67 0.36 -3.26 -5.64
C THR A 67 0.19 -4.74 -5.92
N GLN A 68 0.91 -5.58 -5.17
CA GLN A 68 0.78 -7.02 -5.27
C GLN A 68 -0.62 -7.50 -4.82
N PRO A 69 -1.05 -8.71 -5.21
CA PRO A 69 -2.21 -9.36 -4.63
C PRO A 69 -2.01 -9.53 -3.11
N VAL A 70 -2.53 -8.59 -2.34
CA VAL A 70 -2.35 -8.56 -0.89
C VAL A 70 -3.17 -9.64 -0.21
N ASN A 71 -2.58 -10.28 0.81
CA ASN A 71 -3.11 -11.43 1.54
C ASN A 71 -3.30 -12.69 0.67
N SER A 72 -2.61 -12.76 -0.47
CA SER A 72 -2.50 -13.96 -1.30
C SER A 72 -1.20 -14.71 -1.01
N LYS A 73 -1.22 -16.04 -1.16
CA LYS A 73 -0.03 -16.88 -1.08
C LYS A 73 0.57 -17.18 -2.45
N HIS A 74 -0.26 -17.73 -3.34
CA HIS A 74 0.05 -17.94 -4.76
C HIS A 74 -0.95 -17.16 -5.59
N CYS A 75 -0.57 -16.71 -6.79
CA CYS A 75 -1.48 -15.97 -7.66
C CYS A 75 -2.05 -16.85 -8.77
N GLY A 76 -3.32 -16.60 -9.08
CA GLY A 76 -3.90 -16.82 -10.40
C GLY A 76 -4.45 -15.48 -10.86
N ILE A 77 -4.05 -15.02 -12.05
CA ILE A 77 -4.48 -13.71 -12.56
C ILE A 77 -5.39 -13.93 -13.75
N ALA A 78 -6.64 -13.51 -13.61
CA ALA A 78 -7.60 -13.39 -14.69
C ALA A 78 -7.82 -11.89 -14.97
N THR A 79 -7.59 -11.48 -16.22
CA THR A 79 -7.85 -10.10 -16.63
C THR A 79 -9.34 -9.88 -16.83
N ILE A 80 -9.86 -8.80 -16.26
CA ILE A 80 -11.21 -8.31 -16.53
C ILE A 80 -11.13 -6.95 -17.22
N THR A 81 -12.08 -6.67 -18.10
CA THR A 81 -12.23 -5.37 -18.76
C THR A 81 -12.65 -4.30 -17.76
N THR A 82 -12.43 -3.03 -18.10
CA THR A 82 -12.91 -1.89 -17.30
C THR A 82 -14.44 -1.92 -17.10
N ALA A 83 -15.19 -2.40 -18.10
CA ALA A 83 -16.64 -2.53 -18.01
C ALA A 83 -17.04 -3.57 -16.94
N GLU A 84 -16.42 -4.74 -16.95
CA GLU A 84 -16.65 -5.79 -15.93
C GLU A 84 -16.27 -5.31 -14.53
N TYR A 85 -15.13 -4.62 -14.40
CA TYR A 85 -14.71 -4.01 -13.13
C TYR A 85 -15.75 -3.03 -12.60
N ASN A 86 -16.23 -2.11 -13.43
CA ASN A 86 -17.26 -1.13 -13.04
C ASN A 86 -18.58 -1.80 -12.67
N ASN A 87 -18.96 -2.88 -13.36
CA ASN A 87 -20.16 -3.67 -13.04
C ASN A 87 -20.02 -4.36 -11.66
N LEU A 88 -18.84 -4.89 -11.33
CA LEU A 88 -18.57 -5.48 -10.02
C LEU A 88 -18.66 -4.42 -8.91
N LEU A 89 -18.05 -3.25 -9.11
CA LEU A 89 -18.14 -2.15 -8.16
C LEU A 89 -19.58 -1.63 -7.98
N THR A 90 -20.35 -1.56 -9.07
CA THR A 90 -21.76 -1.15 -9.01
C THR A 90 -22.60 -2.15 -8.21
N LYS A 91 -22.31 -3.45 -8.36
CA LYS A 91 -23.05 -4.52 -7.69
C LYS A 91 -22.65 -4.69 -6.22
N TRP A 92 -21.36 -4.59 -5.89
CA TRP A 92 -20.81 -4.98 -4.59
C TRP A 92 -20.21 -3.83 -3.78
N GLY A 93 -20.03 -2.65 -4.39
CA GLY A 93 -19.32 -1.53 -3.79
C GLY A 93 -17.79 -1.67 -3.85
N ALA A 94 -17.10 -0.58 -3.53
CA ALA A 94 -15.66 -0.61 -3.30
C ALA A 94 -15.33 -1.16 -1.90
N PRO A 95 -14.13 -1.72 -1.68
CA PRO A 95 -13.69 -2.11 -0.33
C PRO A 95 -13.80 -0.93 0.65
N ALA A 96 -14.39 -1.19 1.83
CA ALA A 96 -14.54 -0.20 2.91
C ALA A 96 -13.26 -0.03 3.76
N TRP A 97 -12.13 -0.50 3.25
CA TRP A 97 -10.83 -0.50 3.92
C TRP A 97 -9.74 -0.06 2.94
N ASN A 98 -8.66 0.45 3.50
CA ASN A 98 -7.53 1.01 2.80
C ASN A 98 -6.24 0.52 3.46
N ARG A 99 -5.17 0.48 2.68
CA ARG A 99 -3.78 0.39 3.12
C ARG A 99 -3.02 1.62 2.67
N LEU A 100 -2.01 2.01 3.44
CA LEU A 100 -1.09 3.08 3.08
C LEU A 100 0.29 2.46 2.86
N LYS A 101 0.75 2.42 1.61
CA LYS A 101 2.10 1.97 1.23
C LYS A 101 3.08 3.14 1.35
N SER A 102 4.24 2.94 1.94
CA SER A 102 5.30 3.95 2.01
C SER A 102 5.94 4.21 0.63
N TYR A 103 6.27 5.46 0.33
CA TYR A 103 6.93 5.83 -0.93
C TYR A 103 8.34 5.27 -1.02
N ASN A 104 9.21 5.57 -0.05
CA ASN A 104 10.61 5.16 -0.08
C ASN A 104 10.86 3.74 0.47
N TYR A 105 9.87 3.13 1.13
CA TYR A 105 9.90 1.72 1.50
C TYR A 105 8.66 1.00 0.93
N PRO A 106 8.60 0.75 -0.39
CA PRO A 106 7.38 0.29 -1.06
C PRO A 106 6.93 -1.14 -0.68
N ALA A 107 7.78 -1.90 0.01
CA ALA A 107 7.42 -3.16 0.65
C ALA A 107 6.68 -2.99 1.99
N ARG A 108 6.63 -1.76 2.53
CA ARG A 108 6.10 -1.45 3.87
C ARG A 108 4.76 -0.74 3.83
N TYR A 109 3.92 -1.09 4.80
CA TYR A 109 2.58 -0.54 4.95
C TYR A 109 2.38 0.02 6.36
N VAL A 110 1.58 1.10 6.44
CA VAL A 110 1.14 1.65 7.72
C VAL A 110 0.28 0.63 8.44
N ARG A 111 0.69 0.29 9.66
CA ARG A 111 -0.01 -0.60 10.58
C ARG A 111 0.08 -0.10 12.01
N HIS A 112 -0.78 -0.61 12.89
CA HIS A 112 -0.57 -0.50 14.34
C HIS A 112 0.06 -1.79 14.89
N SER A 113 0.92 -1.68 15.91
CA SER A 113 1.44 -2.81 16.69
C SER A 113 1.63 -2.34 18.11
N ASP A 114 1.09 -3.07 19.08
CA ASP A 114 1.04 -2.63 20.49
C ASP A 114 0.49 -1.20 20.62
N TYR A 115 -0.51 -0.88 19.79
CA TYR A 115 -1.12 0.44 19.63
C TYR A 115 -0.19 1.56 19.13
N ALA A 116 1.07 1.30 18.79
CA ALA A 116 1.95 2.26 18.13
C ALA A 116 1.72 2.27 16.61
N GLY A 117 1.57 3.45 16.00
CA GLY A 117 1.55 3.60 14.55
C GLY A 117 2.96 3.43 13.98
N ARG A 118 3.11 2.61 12.94
CA ARG A 118 4.41 2.28 12.33
C ARG A 118 4.25 1.82 10.88
N ILE A 119 5.37 1.66 10.17
CA ILE A 119 5.42 0.97 8.87
C ILE A 119 6.22 -0.33 8.98
N ASP A 120 5.61 -1.44 8.61
CA ASP A 120 6.28 -2.75 8.62
C ASP A 120 6.20 -3.40 7.24
N GLU A 121 7.16 -4.27 6.96
CA GLU A 121 7.19 -5.03 5.70
C GLU A 121 5.98 -5.95 5.60
N TYR A 122 5.47 -6.07 4.38
CA TYR A 122 4.49 -7.10 4.05
C TYR A 122 5.20 -8.45 3.83
N PRO A 123 4.63 -9.59 4.27
CA PRO A 123 3.32 -9.74 4.90
C PRO A 123 3.25 -9.21 6.33
N VAL A 124 2.14 -8.53 6.65
CA VAL A 124 1.85 -8.04 8.01
C VAL A 124 0.96 -9.07 8.70
N GLU A 125 1.33 -9.50 9.91
CA GLU A 125 0.49 -10.35 10.75
C GLU A 125 0.29 -9.75 12.15
N PRO A 126 -0.96 -9.67 12.65
CA PRO A 126 -2.23 -9.91 11.94
C PRO A 126 -2.47 -8.92 10.78
N TYR A 127 -2.89 -9.41 9.62
CA TYR A 127 -3.03 -8.56 8.41
C TYR A 127 -3.97 -7.36 8.57
N LYS A 128 -4.97 -7.47 9.45
CA LYS A 128 -5.93 -6.40 9.74
C LYS A 128 -5.32 -5.19 10.45
N ASP A 129 -4.14 -5.33 11.05
CA ASP A 129 -3.43 -4.21 11.67
C ASP A 129 -3.04 -3.11 10.68
N SER A 130 -2.93 -3.49 9.39
CA SER A 130 -2.61 -2.59 8.30
C SER A 130 -3.85 -2.05 7.56
N LEU A 131 -5.06 -2.40 8.01
CA LEU A 131 -6.31 -2.02 7.36
C LEU A 131 -6.99 -0.86 8.10
N TRP A 132 -7.29 0.18 7.34
CA TRP A 132 -7.87 1.44 7.82
C TRP A 132 -9.16 1.75 7.07
N THR A 133 -10.19 2.21 7.76
CA THR A 133 -11.31 2.92 7.11
C THR A 133 -11.03 4.41 7.21
N LEU A 134 -10.79 5.08 6.09
CA LEU A 134 -10.72 6.55 6.05
C LEU A 134 -12.14 7.10 6.13
N VAL A 135 -12.46 7.75 7.25
CA VAL A 135 -13.76 8.41 7.48
C VAL A 135 -13.59 9.93 7.40
N PRO A 136 -14.68 10.72 7.25
CA PRO A 136 -14.61 12.17 7.45
C PRO A 136 -13.92 12.51 8.77
N GLY A 137 -13.09 13.56 8.75
CA GLY A 137 -12.31 13.96 9.92
C GLY A 137 -13.18 14.22 11.14
N LEU A 138 -12.78 13.71 12.30
CA LEU A 138 -13.54 13.84 13.54
C LEU A 138 -13.71 15.31 14.00
N ALA A 139 -12.74 16.18 13.72
CA ALA A 139 -12.80 17.61 14.03
C ALA A 139 -13.26 18.48 12.85
N ASP A 140 -13.10 17.99 11.61
CA ASP A 140 -13.44 18.70 10.39
C ASP A 140 -13.73 17.67 9.29
N SER A 141 -14.97 17.65 8.79
CA SER A 141 -15.43 16.69 7.78
C SER A 141 -14.76 16.86 6.41
N SER A 142 -14.08 17.98 6.16
CA SER A 142 -13.24 18.16 4.96
C SER A 142 -11.88 17.46 5.07
N GLY A 143 -11.47 17.08 6.29
CA GLY A 143 -10.33 16.22 6.57
C GLY A 143 -10.70 14.75 6.58
N VAL A 144 -9.75 13.92 7.03
CA VAL A 144 -9.88 12.48 7.20
C VAL A 144 -9.40 12.04 8.57
N SER A 145 -10.01 11.00 9.10
CA SER A 145 -9.53 10.25 10.27
C SER A 145 -9.36 8.77 9.91
N PHE A 146 -8.29 8.15 10.40
CA PHE A 146 -7.98 6.75 10.11
C PHE A 146 -8.55 5.86 11.21
N ARG A 147 -9.71 5.26 10.97
CA ARG A 147 -10.31 4.28 11.88
C ARG A 147 -9.72 2.91 11.63
N SER A 148 -9.33 2.17 12.68
CA SER A 148 -8.86 0.80 12.53
C SER A 148 -10.00 -0.13 12.09
N VAL A 149 -9.70 -1.09 11.21
CA VAL A 149 -10.68 -2.12 10.80
C VAL A 149 -10.84 -3.20 11.87
N ASN A 150 -9.77 -3.59 12.58
CA ASN A 150 -9.86 -4.59 13.65
C ASN A 150 -10.21 -4.02 15.03
N TYR A 151 -10.07 -2.70 15.23
CA TYR A 151 -10.52 -1.99 16.43
C TYR A 151 -11.38 -0.77 16.03
N PRO A 152 -12.67 -0.98 15.71
CA PRO A 152 -13.52 0.06 15.13
C PRO A 152 -13.81 1.25 16.06
N ASP A 153 -13.58 1.12 17.36
CA ASP A 153 -13.65 2.19 18.36
C ASP A 153 -12.38 3.06 18.42
N ARG A 154 -11.35 2.71 17.64
CA ARG A 154 -10.02 3.34 17.68
C ARG A 154 -9.61 4.02 16.38
N TYR A 155 -8.79 5.07 16.54
CA TYR A 155 -8.29 5.90 15.46
C TYR A 155 -6.78 6.14 15.60
N LEU A 156 -6.08 6.31 14.47
CA LEU A 156 -4.76 6.92 14.53
C LEU A 156 -4.91 8.37 14.94
N ARG A 157 -4.23 8.74 16.02
CA ARG A 157 -4.07 10.12 16.46
C ARG A 157 -2.62 10.38 16.86
N HIS A 158 -2.22 11.64 16.85
CA HIS A 158 -0.94 11.99 17.44
C HIS A 158 -1.05 12.20 18.96
N TYR A 159 0.05 11.96 19.68
CA TYR A 159 0.24 12.30 21.09
C TYR A 159 1.73 12.56 21.32
N ASN A 160 2.09 13.74 21.83
CA ASN A 160 3.50 14.18 21.87
C ASN A 160 4.20 13.92 20.52
N TYR A 161 3.48 14.21 19.44
CA TYR A 161 3.85 14.02 18.03
C TYR A 161 4.01 12.56 17.54
N ALA A 162 3.91 11.54 18.40
CA ALA A 162 3.91 10.14 17.96
C ALA A 162 2.51 9.70 17.54
N LEU A 163 2.37 8.96 16.44
CA LEU A 163 1.09 8.37 16.05
C LEU A 163 0.84 7.09 16.85
N ARG A 164 -0.38 6.96 17.37
CA ARG A 164 -0.85 5.82 18.15
C ARG A 164 -2.31 5.52 17.86
N LEU A 165 -2.73 4.29 18.15
CA LEU A 165 -4.07 3.78 17.97
C LEU A 165 -4.84 3.79 19.30
N ASP A 166 -5.67 4.81 19.49
CA ASP A 166 -6.39 5.02 20.74
C ASP A 166 -7.90 5.05 20.56
N VAL A 167 -8.61 4.76 21.65
CA VAL A 167 -10.08 4.81 21.74
C VAL A 167 -10.52 6.27 21.65
N ASN A 168 -11.51 6.54 20.79
CA ASN A 168 -12.14 7.85 20.71
C ASN A 168 -12.93 8.14 22.00
N ASP A 169 -12.44 9.09 22.79
CA ASP A 169 -13.06 9.53 24.05
C ASP A 169 -14.14 10.61 23.87
N GLY A 170 -14.42 11.02 22.63
CA GLY A 170 -15.40 12.04 22.28
C GLY A 170 -14.95 13.48 22.54
N THR A 171 -13.71 13.69 22.99
CA THR A 171 -13.19 15.04 23.24
C THR A 171 -12.79 15.76 21.96
N SER A 172 -12.87 17.09 21.97
CA SER A 172 -12.38 17.93 20.87
C SER A 172 -10.85 17.81 20.68
N THR A 173 -10.12 17.51 21.75
CA THR A 173 -8.67 17.27 21.69
C THR A 173 -8.38 15.99 20.92
N PHE A 174 -9.04 14.87 21.25
CA PHE A 174 -8.92 13.63 20.50
C PHE A 174 -9.28 13.84 19.02
N ALA A 175 -10.42 14.51 18.77
CA ALA A 175 -10.86 14.79 17.41
C ALA A 175 -9.81 15.59 16.61
N GLY A 176 -9.21 16.63 17.23
CA GLY A 176 -8.16 17.44 16.61
C GLY A 176 -6.87 16.65 16.35
N ASP A 177 -6.50 15.76 17.27
CA ASP A 177 -5.30 14.93 17.15
C ASP A 177 -5.45 13.79 16.13
N ALA A 178 -6.68 13.35 15.88
CA ALA A 178 -7.04 12.28 14.95
C ALA A 178 -7.46 12.77 13.56
N THR A 179 -7.49 14.08 13.32
CA THR A 179 -7.92 14.66 12.04
C THR A 179 -6.71 15.14 11.22
N PHE A 180 -6.70 14.77 9.95
CA PHE A 180 -5.65 15.11 8.99
C PHE A 180 -6.25 15.59 7.67
N TYR A 181 -5.62 16.55 7.02
CA TYR A 181 -5.95 16.91 5.65
C TYR A 181 -5.10 16.08 4.69
N ARG A 182 -5.75 15.31 3.82
CA ARG A 182 -5.08 14.62 2.71
C ARG A 182 -4.68 15.67 1.66
N THR A 183 -3.39 15.75 1.37
CA THR A 183 -2.83 16.63 0.32
C THR A 183 -2.17 15.79 -0.77
N ALA A 184 -1.77 16.43 -1.87
CA ALA A 184 -0.81 15.84 -2.81
C ALA A 184 0.46 15.42 -2.06
N GLY A 185 1.07 14.31 -2.49
CA GLY A 185 2.28 13.77 -1.88
C GLY A 185 3.44 14.75 -1.98
N LEU A 186 4.19 14.89 -0.89
CA LEU A 186 5.30 15.85 -0.81
C LEU A 186 6.51 15.45 -1.67
N ALA A 187 6.69 14.15 -1.94
CA ALA A 187 7.72 13.63 -2.85
C ALA A 187 7.20 13.36 -4.27
N ASP A 188 5.90 13.07 -4.41
CA ASP A 188 5.23 12.76 -5.67
C ASP A 188 3.76 13.19 -5.57
N ALA A 189 3.36 14.15 -6.41
CA ALA A 189 2.03 14.73 -6.35
C ALA A 189 0.90 13.75 -6.73
N SER A 190 1.21 12.63 -7.37
CA SER A 190 0.25 11.55 -7.67
C SER A 190 -0.03 10.64 -6.46
N TRP A 191 0.77 10.77 -5.40
CA TRP A 191 0.60 10.08 -4.11
C TRP A 191 -0.08 11.02 -3.10
N ALA A 192 -0.17 10.61 -1.83
CA ALA A 192 -0.79 11.39 -0.77
C ALA A 192 0.20 11.69 0.36
N SER A 193 0.03 12.86 0.97
CA SER A 193 0.58 13.20 2.29
C SER A 193 -0.56 13.64 3.21
N PHE A 194 -0.34 13.61 4.53
CA PHE A 194 -1.40 13.87 5.51
C PHE A 194 -0.96 14.94 6.51
N ARG A 195 -1.43 16.16 6.32
CA ARG A 195 -1.14 17.30 7.18
C ARG A 195 -2.02 17.26 8.43
N SER A 196 -1.45 17.47 9.62
CA SER A 196 -2.25 17.52 10.85
C SER A 196 -3.24 18.70 10.83
N TYR A 197 -4.45 18.48 11.37
CA TYR A 197 -5.46 19.52 11.54
C TYR A 197 -5.01 20.60 12.53
N ASN A 198 -4.65 20.20 13.75
CA ASN A 198 -4.31 21.13 14.84
C ASN A 198 -2.82 21.51 14.90
N ASN A 199 -1.96 20.87 14.10
CA ASN A 199 -0.55 21.23 13.93
C ASN A 199 -0.21 21.42 12.44
N PRO A 200 -0.69 22.50 11.78
CA PRO A 200 -0.71 22.62 10.32
C PRO A 200 0.67 22.73 9.65
N THR A 201 1.75 22.86 10.40
CA THR A 201 3.13 22.80 9.88
C THR A 201 3.68 21.37 9.83
N ARG A 202 2.91 20.36 10.27
CA ARG A 202 3.36 18.98 10.45
C ARG A 202 2.58 17.99 9.59
N TYR A 203 3.25 16.95 9.13
CA TYR A 203 2.70 15.85 8.34
C TYR A 203 2.96 14.51 9.00
N ILE A 204 2.04 13.55 8.82
CA ILE A 204 2.33 12.14 9.11
C ILE A 204 3.53 11.73 8.25
N ARG A 205 4.57 11.23 8.90
CA ARG A 205 5.72 10.58 8.28
C ARG A 205 6.20 9.42 9.12
N HIS A 206 6.94 8.49 8.51
CA HIS A 206 7.72 7.53 9.28
C HIS A 206 9.09 8.11 9.65
N SER A 207 9.70 7.62 10.73
CA SER A 207 11.10 7.85 11.07
C SER A 207 11.56 6.68 11.93
N ASN A 208 12.62 5.98 11.51
CA ASN A 208 13.00 4.69 12.09
C ASN A 208 11.79 3.72 12.19
N TYR A 209 10.98 3.72 11.13
CA TYR A 209 9.75 2.92 10.98
C TYR A 209 8.57 3.27 11.89
N VAL A 210 8.72 4.11 12.92
CA VAL A 210 7.56 4.59 13.71
C VAL A 210 6.90 5.80 13.04
N LEU A 211 5.58 5.91 13.14
CA LEU A 211 4.84 7.05 12.60
C LEU A 211 4.81 8.21 13.58
N ARG A 212 5.03 9.41 13.05
CA ARG A 212 5.03 10.67 13.79
C ARG A 212 4.42 11.79 12.96
N ILE A 213 4.02 12.89 13.59
CA ILE A 213 3.76 14.16 12.90
C ILE A 213 4.95 15.11 13.10
N ASP A 214 5.57 15.53 12.02
CA ASP A 214 6.73 16.42 12.08
C ASP A 214 6.73 17.44 10.94
N PRO A 215 7.44 18.58 11.09
CA PRO A 215 7.77 19.42 9.96
C PRO A 215 8.54 18.59 8.92
N VAL A 216 8.34 18.91 7.64
CA VAL A 216 8.95 18.21 6.52
C VAL A 216 9.64 19.23 5.63
N SER A 217 10.95 19.05 5.42
CA SER A 217 11.78 20.00 4.68
C SER A 217 12.70 19.31 3.67
N THR A 218 13.41 18.27 4.11
CA THR A 218 14.39 17.57 3.28
C THR A 218 13.74 16.62 2.29
N THR A 219 14.48 16.21 1.26
CA THR A 219 14.01 15.20 0.28
C THR A 219 13.60 13.90 0.96
N THR A 220 14.38 13.41 1.92
CA THR A 220 14.07 12.18 2.67
C THR A 220 12.79 12.35 3.50
N GLU A 221 12.64 13.45 4.23
CA GLU A 221 11.42 13.70 5.01
C GLU A 221 10.16 13.79 4.13
N LYS A 222 10.29 14.37 2.92
CA LYS A 222 9.18 14.40 1.94
C LYS A 222 8.80 12.99 1.49
N GLN A 223 9.79 12.12 1.28
CA GLN A 223 9.54 10.72 0.93
C GLN A 223 8.93 9.95 2.10
N ASP A 224 9.41 10.17 3.33
CA ASP A 224 8.88 9.55 4.54
C ASP A 224 7.41 9.94 4.82
N ALA A 225 7.01 11.13 4.36
CA ALA A 225 5.67 11.69 4.47
C ALA A 225 4.75 11.36 3.29
N THR A 226 5.21 10.60 2.29
CA THR A 226 4.45 10.29 1.07
C THR A 226 3.99 8.84 1.06
N PHE A 227 2.70 8.63 0.82
CA PHE A 227 2.06 7.31 0.87
C PHE A 227 1.09 7.10 -0.29
N ARG A 228 1.01 5.86 -0.78
CA ARG A 228 -0.02 5.45 -1.73
C ARG A 228 -1.17 4.86 -0.95
N VAL A 229 -2.34 5.48 -1.08
CA VAL A 229 -3.60 4.96 -0.53
C VAL A 229 -4.21 4.03 -1.57
N GLY A 230 -4.47 2.78 -1.18
CA GLY A 230 -5.13 1.79 -2.03
C GLY A 230 -5.96 0.82 -1.20
N TYR A 231 -6.72 -0.02 -1.88
CA TYR A 231 -7.34 -1.23 -1.36
C TYR A 231 -6.70 -2.43 -2.07
#